data_AF-A0A8C7AVX6-F1
#
_entry.id   AF-A0A8C7AVX6-F1
#
_cell.length_a   1.000
_cell.length_b   1.000
_cell.length_c   1.000
_cell.angle_alpha   90.00
_cell.angle_beta   90.00
_cell.angle_gamma   90.00
#
_symmetry.space_group_name_H-M   'P 1'
#
loop_
_entity.id
_entity.type
_entity.pdbx_description
1 polymer ?
#
loop_
_entity_poly.entity_id
_entity_poly.type
_entity_poly.pdbx_seq_one_letter_code
_entity_poly.pdbx_strand_id
1 'polypeptide(L)'
;MPKAKGKTRRQKFSYSVNQKRLNQNVRWKATSWVECSHIQHAWDHAKSMQQNLIEMGLAMDPNKAVPPCKRKVKAVDKREERKRGKKKGKGREGEEK
;
A
#
# COMPACT_ATOMS: atom_id res chain seq x y z
N MET A 1 22.87 4.92 -30.01
CA MET A 1 22.53 4.40 -28.66
C MET A 1 21.81 5.51 -27.88
N PRO A 2 20.57 5.32 -27.43
CA PRO A 2 19.91 6.33 -26.62
C PRO A 2 20.58 6.36 -25.24
N LYS A 3 21.27 7.45 -24.90
CA LYS A 3 21.83 7.66 -23.56
C LYS A 3 20.66 7.88 -22.61
N ALA A 4 20.47 6.98 -21.64
CA ALA A 4 19.45 7.12 -20.62
C ALA A 4 19.67 8.42 -19.81
N LYS A 5 19.01 9.50 -20.23
CA LYS A 5 18.94 10.76 -19.48
C LYS A 5 17.91 10.57 -18.37
N GLY A 6 18.35 10.50 -17.12
CA GLY A 6 17.39 10.53 -16.00
C GLY A 6 17.78 9.89 -14.68
N LYS A 7 19.05 9.56 -14.43
CA LYS A 7 19.46 9.06 -13.11
C LYS A 7 20.73 9.73 -12.61
N THR A 8 20.71 11.06 -12.48
CA THR A 8 21.86 11.75 -11.89
C THR A 8 21.45 12.95 -11.05
N ARG A 9 20.53 12.75 -10.11
CA ARG A 9 20.57 13.51 -8.86
C ARG A 9 20.92 12.54 -7.76
N ARG A 10 22.20 12.52 -7.33
CA ARG A 10 22.60 11.77 -6.13
C ARG A 10 21.66 12.19 -5.00
N GLN A 11 20.98 11.23 -4.38
CA GLN A 11 20.25 11.47 -3.14
C GLN A 11 21.25 12.11 -2.16
N LYS A 12 20.96 13.32 -1.68
CA LYS A 12 21.83 14.00 -0.72
C LYS A 12 21.76 13.22 0.60
N PHE A 13 22.91 12.89 1.16
CA PHE A 13 22.99 12.23 2.47
C PHE A 13 22.37 13.17 3.52
N SER A 14 21.30 12.72 4.16
CA SER A 14 20.65 13.48 5.23
C SER A 14 21.37 13.24 6.56
N TYR A 15 22.04 14.27 7.07
CA TYR A 15 22.78 14.19 8.34
C TYR A 15 21.88 13.97 9.56
N SER A 16 20.58 14.28 9.46
CA SER A 16 19.60 14.06 10.52
C SER A 16 19.12 12.61 10.62
N VAL A 17 19.37 11.78 9.60
CA VAL A 17 18.85 10.40 9.56
C VAL A 17 19.93 9.41 9.96
N ASN A 18 19.71 8.72 11.07
CA ASN A 18 20.53 7.58 11.45
C ASN A 18 20.13 6.35 10.62
N GLN A 19 20.83 6.12 9.50
CA GLN A 19 20.56 5.01 8.59
C GLN A 19 20.68 3.64 9.27
N LYS A 20 21.55 3.48 10.28
CA LYS A 20 21.69 2.22 11.04
C LYS A 20 20.40 1.89 11.79
N ARG A 21 19.83 2.87 12.50
CA ARG A 21 18.55 2.71 13.21
C ARG A 21 17.40 2.45 12.25
N LEU A 22 17.36 3.14 11.11
CA LEU A 22 16.33 2.94 10.10
C LEU A 22 16.36 1.51 9.55
N ASN A 23 17.54 1.00 9.21
CA ASN A 23 17.70 -0.37 8.70
C ASN A 23 17.36 -1.42 9.76
N GLN A 24 17.71 -1.19 11.04
CA GLN A 24 17.31 -2.06 12.14
C GLN A 24 15.78 -2.10 12.30
N ASN A 25 15.10 -0.94 12.24
CA ASN A 25 13.65 -0.87 12.33
C ASN A 25 12.96 -1.59 11.17
N VAL A 26 13.49 -1.48 9.95
CA VAL A 26 12.95 -2.21 8.78
C VAL A 26 13.09 -3.72 8.98
N ARG A 27 14.24 -4.21 9.46
CA ARG A 27 14.46 -5.63 9.75
C ARG A 27 13.53 -6.16 10.84
N TRP A 28 13.36 -5.38 11.91
CA TRP A 28 12.51 -5.75 13.03
C TRP A 28 11.04 -5.85 12.59
N LYS A 29 10.53 -4.83 11.88
CA LYS A 29 9.16 -4.80 11.35
C LYS A 29 8.87 -5.90 10.33
N ALA A 30 9.88 -6.33 9.56
CA ALA A 30 9.70 -7.40 8.59
C ALA A 30 9.39 -8.76 9.23
N THR A 31 9.83 -8.97 10.48
CA THR A 31 9.70 -10.27 11.18
C THR A 31 8.63 -10.23 12.26
N SER A 32 8.44 -9.08 12.92
CA SER A 32 7.61 -8.97 14.14
C SER A 32 6.10 -9.11 13.91
N TRP A 33 5.62 -9.01 12.68
CA TRP A 33 4.19 -9.13 12.37
C TRP A 33 3.75 -10.56 12.04
N VAL A 34 4.69 -11.49 11.87
CA VAL A 34 4.36 -12.88 11.54
C VAL A 34 4.09 -13.65 12.82
N GLU A 35 2.86 -14.07 13.05
CA GLU A 35 2.48 -14.80 14.28
C GLU A 35 3.02 -16.24 14.32
N CYS A 36 3.27 -16.86 13.16
CA CYS A 36 3.71 -18.25 13.08
C CYS A 36 5.19 -18.42 13.49
N SER A 37 5.42 -19.18 14.56
CA SER A 37 6.77 -19.47 15.09
C SER A 37 7.70 -20.14 14.07
N HIS A 38 7.19 -21.06 13.26
CA HIS A 38 8.00 -21.75 12.23
C HIS A 38 8.58 -20.78 11.21
N ILE A 39 7.81 -19.77 10.80
CA ILE A 39 8.25 -18.76 9.84
C ILE A 39 9.30 -17.85 10.49
N GLN A 40 9.12 -17.47 11.77
CA GLN A 40 10.10 -16.68 12.50
C GLN A 40 11.44 -17.41 12.63
N HIS A 41 11.42 -18.71 12.96
CA HIS A 41 12.63 -19.51 13.10
C HIS A 41 13.36 -19.77 11.78
N ALA A 42 12.63 -19.92 10.68
CA ALA A 42 13.21 -20.08 9.35
C ALA A 42 13.68 -18.75 8.72
N TRP A 43 13.45 -17.61 9.38
CA TRP A 43 13.74 -16.29 8.83
C TRP A 43 15.23 -15.91 8.91
N ASP A 44 15.87 -15.68 7.77
CA ASP A 44 17.25 -15.20 7.72
C ASP A 44 17.30 -13.66 7.51
N HIS A 45 17.88 -12.93 8.46
CA HIS A 45 18.02 -11.47 8.40
C HIS A 45 19.05 -10.96 7.38
N ALA A 46 19.92 -11.84 6.86
CA ALA A 46 20.87 -11.51 5.80
C ALA A 46 20.21 -11.51 4.41
N LYS A 47 19.11 -12.27 4.25
CA LYS A 47 18.37 -12.41 2.99
C LYS A 47 17.28 -11.35 2.85
N SER A 48 16.87 -11.12 1.61
CA SER A 48 15.71 -10.25 1.34
C SER A 48 14.42 -10.94 1.77
N MET A 49 13.39 -10.15 2.06
CA MET A 49 12.06 -10.68 2.43
C MET A 49 11.52 -11.65 1.37
N GLN A 50 11.69 -11.29 0.09
CA GLN A 50 11.27 -12.12 -1.04
C GLN A 50 12.03 -13.44 -1.10
N GLN A 51 13.36 -13.41 -0.89
CA GLN A 51 14.19 -14.61 -0.91
C GLN A 51 13.79 -15.59 0.20
N ASN A 52 13.58 -15.07 1.42
CA ASN A 52 13.13 -15.87 2.56
C ASN A 52 11.80 -16.58 2.27
N LEU A 53 10.82 -15.84 1.74
CA LEU A 53 9.51 -16.42 1.42
C LEU A 53 9.64 -17.51 0.34
N ILE A 54 10.43 -17.27 -0.71
CA ILE A 54 10.63 -18.25 -1.79
C ILE A 54 11.27 -19.53 -1.27
N GLU A 55 12.28 -19.44 -0.40
CA GLU A 55 12.97 -20.59 0.18
C GLU A 55 12.06 -21.41 1.11
N MET A 56 11.11 -20.75 1.79
CA MET A 56 10.05 -21.42 2.54
C MET A 56 8.90 -21.95 1.66
N GLY A 57 8.94 -21.75 0.34
CA GLY A 57 7.86 -22.14 -0.57
C GLY A 57 6.61 -21.26 -0.48
N LEU A 58 6.73 -20.06 0.09
CA LEU A 58 5.66 -19.10 0.26
C LEU A 58 5.62 -18.08 -0.88
N ALA A 59 4.41 -17.69 -1.28
CA ALA A 59 4.20 -16.65 -2.26
C ALA A 59 4.28 -15.26 -1.62
N MET A 60 5.06 -14.36 -2.23
CA MET A 60 5.12 -12.95 -1.81
C MET A 60 3.86 -12.17 -2.17
N ASP A 61 3.32 -12.40 -3.37
CA ASP A 61 2.09 -11.78 -3.84
C ASP A 61 1.02 -12.86 -4.04
N PRO A 62 -0.04 -12.88 -3.22
CA PRO A 62 -1.09 -13.90 -3.32
C PRO A 62 -1.82 -13.82 -4.67
N ASN A 63 -1.96 -12.64 -5.28
CA ASN A 63 -2.64 -12.50 -6.58
C ASN A 63 -1.81 -13.03 -7.74
N LYS A 64 -0.48 -13.09 -7.59
CA LYS A 64 0.40 -13.74 -8.57
C LYS A 64 0.40 -15.25 -8.43
N ALA A 65 0.35 -15.77 -7.21
CA ALA A 65 0.31 -17.20 -6.96
C ALA A 65 -1.07 -17.81 -7.26
N VAL A 66 -2.14 -17.10 -6.89
CA VAL A 66 -3.53 -17.50 -7.10
C VAL A 66 -4.26 -16.35 -7.80
N PRO A 67 -4.32 -16.34 -9.14
CA PRO A 67 -5.03 -15.31 -9.88
C PRO A 67 -6.50 -15.23 -9.43
N PRO A 68 -7.03 -14.04 -9.11
CA PRO A 68 -8.39 -13.91 -8.64
C PRO A 68 -9.37 -14.35 -9.73
N CYS A 69 -10.28 -15.25 -9.37
CA CYS A 69 -11.34 -15.70 -10.26
C CYS A 69 -12.31 -14.53 -10.50
N LYS A 70 -12.24 -13.91 -11.69
CA LYS A 70 -13.09 -12.75 -12.04
C LYS A 70 -14.54 -13.20 -12.21
N ARG A 71 -15.33 -13.18 -11.14
CA ARG A 71 -16.80 -13.25 -11.24
C ARG A 71 -17.29 -11.90 -11.75
N LYS A 72 -17.97 -11.90 -12.90
CA LYS A 72 -18.62 -10.70 -13.46
C LYS A 72 -19.78 -10.31 -12.54
N VAL A 73 -19.52 -9.44 -11.57
CA VAL A 73 -20.61 -8.83 -10.77
C VAL A 73 -21.35 -7.88 -11.69
N LYS A 74 -22.63 -8.19 -11.99
CA LYS A 74 -23.49 -7.29 -12.77
C LYS A 74 -23.65 -5.99 -11.96
N ALA A 75 -23.30 -4.85 -12.56
CA ALA A 75 -23.45 -3.55 -11.93
C ALA A 75 -24.94 -3.31 -11.61
N VAL A 76 -25.28 -3.20 -10.34
CA VAL A 76 -26.59 -2.71 -9.92
C VAL A 76 -26.53 -1.19 -9.96
N ASP A 77 -27.35 -0.60 -10.82
CA ASP A 77 -27.39 0.83 -11.13
C ASP A 77 -27.85 1.64 -9.90
N LYS A 78 -26.91 2.30 -9.21
CA LYS A 78 -27.22 3.25 -8.12
C LYS A 78 -27.59 4.61 -8.72
N ARG A 79 -28.76 4.68 -9.35
CA ARG A 79 -29.38 5.94 -9.77
C ARG A 79 -30.63 6.16 -8.93
N GLU A 80 -30.50 6.71 -7.71
CA GLU A 80 -31.55 7.46 -6.97
C GLU A 80 -31.05 7.82 -5.54
N GLU A 81 -30.11 8.77 -5.40
CA GLU A 81 -29.91 9.41 -4.08
C GLU A 81 -29.45 10.88 -4.13
N ARG A 82 -29.29 11.46 -5.33
CA ARG A 82 -28.85 12.86 -5.50
C ARG A 82 -29.96 13.91 -5.58
N LYS A 83 -31.25 13.51 -5.54
CA LYS A 83 -32.38 14.46 -5.70
C LYS A 83 -32.95 15.02 -4.38
N ARG A 84 -32.61 14.47 -3.21
CA ARG A 84 -33.18 14.94 -1.92
C ARG A 84 -32.46 16.15 -1.30
N GLY A 85 -31.22 16.44 -1.70
CA GLY A 85 -30.40 17.50 -1.09
C GLY A 85 -30.63 18.93 -1.60
N LYS A 86 -31.34 19.13 -2.74
CA LYS A 86 -31.37 20.44 -3.44
C LYS A 86 -32.63 21.28 -3.21
N LYS A 87 -33.60 20.79 -2.41
CA LYS A 87 -34.87 21.51 -2.15
C LYS A 87 -34.90 22.29 -0.83
N LYS A 88 -33.88 22.19 0.03
CA LYS A 88 -33.71 23.02 1.24
C LYS A 88 -32.65 24.09 0.96
N GLY A 89 -33.05 25.30 0.59
CA GLY A 89 -32.09 26.40 0.40
C GLY A 89 -32.55 27.57 -0.48
N LYS A 90 -33.85 27.71 -0.76
CA LYS A 90 -34.37 28.91 -1.42
C LYS A 90 -35.60 29.38 -0.66
N GLY A 91 -35.42 30.37 0.19
CA GLY A 91 -36.47 30.96 1.00
C GLY A 91 -35.90 31.64 2.24
N ARG A 92 -35.46 32.88 2.06
CA ARG A 92 -35.42 33.98 3.05
C ARG A 92 -34.60 35.12 2.47
N GLU A 93 -35.29 36.11 1.90
CA GLU A 93 -34.84 37.50 1.81
C GLU A 93 -36.06 38.32 1.38
N GLY A 94 -36.50 39.24 2.24
CA GLY A 94 -37.61 40.16 1.96
C GLY A 94 -38.55 40.42 3.13
N GLU A 95 -38.05 40.96 4.24
CA GLU A 95 -38.85 41.80 5.14
C GLU A 95 -37.92 42.63 6.05
N GLU A 96 -37.67 43.90 5.69
CA GLU A 96 -37.67 45.01 6.65
C GLU A 96 -37.57 46.37 5.92
N LYS A 97 -38.59 47.19 6.24
CA LYS A 97 -38.82 48.65 6.14
C LYS A 97 -37.94 49.53 5.24
#